data_AF-A0A3P6ADP9-F1
#
_entry.id   AF-A0A3P6ADP9-F1
#
_cell.length_a   1.000
_cell.length_b   1.000
_cell.length_c   1.000
_cell.angle_alpha   90.00
_cell.angle_beta   90.00
_cell.angle_gamma   90.00
#
_symmetry.space_group_name_H-M   'P 1'
#
loop_
_entity.id
_entity.type
_entity.pdbx_description
1 polymer ?
#
loop_
_entity_poly.entity_id
_entity_poly.type
_entity_poly.pdbx_seq_one_letter_code
_entity_poly.pdbx_strand_id
1 'polypeptide(L)'
;MIRLRAYAGISTLATLSVIYHAFSSRGQFYPATVYLSTSKISLVILLNMGLVLMLALWNLVKLVFLGSLREAEVERLNEQAWRELMEILFAVTIFRQDFSVGFLSLVVTLLLIKALHWMAQKRVEYIETTPSVTLLSHVRIVSFMVFLLILDGLFTYTSIRQYIQTPKASMSVFFTFEYMILATTTLSVIVKYAFYVTDLVMEGQWEGKPVYTFYLELVRDLLHLSMYLCFFLMIFMNYGLPLHLIRELYETFRNFKIRVTDYLRYRKIASHMNDRFPDATPEELSSNDATCIICREEMTSAKKLVCGHLFHVHCLRSWLERQNTCPTCRALVVPAENATSTASAAHQVSLQQQGTGTTSSDGQSSSVAASGNLSRHEARVRAAASAASIYGRSFVYPSSENTLVWSQGYSSLPQAELESQKRYLESQIEVLQNQLRLLKEPATTVDMKGKSVAE
;
A
#
# COMPACT_ATOMS: atom_id res chain seq x y z
N MET A 1 -9.80 6.39 29.29
CA MET A 1 -11.28 6.31 29.39
C MET A 1 -11.91 7.28 30.40
N ILE A 2 -11.34 7.47 31.60
CA ILE A 2 -11.91 8.36 32.64
C ILE A 2 -12.04 9.82 32.17
N ARG A 3 -11.03 10.34 31.45
CA ARG A 3 -11.04 11.71 30.91
C ARG A 3 -12.18 11.98 29.92
N LEU A 4 -12.56 10.98 29.10
CA LEU A 4 -13.65 11.14 28.11
C LEU A 4 -15.03 11.16 28.79
N ARG A 5 -15.25 10.30 29.79
CA ARG A 5 -16.52 10.26 30.55
C ARG A 5 -16.72 11.56 31.34
N ALA A 6 -15.66 12.08 31.97
CA ALA A 6 -15.70 13.36 32.67
C ALA A 6 -15.99 14.52 31.70
N TYR A 7 -15.33 14.55 30.54
CA TYR A 7 -15.58 15.55 29.49
C TYR A 7 -17.03 15.50 28.98
N ALA A 8 -17.58 14.31 28.73
CA ALA A 8 -18.97 14.15 28.34
C ALA A 8 -19.93 14.64 29.44
N GLY A 9 -19.65 14.29 30.70
CA GLY A 9 -20.43 14.76 31.85
C GLY A 9 -20.46 16.29 31.96
N ILE A 10 -19.30 16.94 31.91
CA ILE A 10 -19.19 18.41 31.96
C ILE A 10 -19.92 19.06 30.77
N SER A 11 -19.75 18.50 29.57
CA SER A 11 -20.40 19.01 28.35
C SER A 11 -21.92 18.89 28.40
N THR A 12 -22.44 17.78 28.95
CA THR A 12 -23.89 17.58 29.12
C THR A 12 -24.47 18.57 30.13
N LEU A 13 -23.79 18.78 31.26
CA LEU A 13 -24.20 19.79 32.26
C LEU A 13 -24.18 21.20 31.68
N ALA A 14 -23.14 21.59 30.95
CA ALA A 14 -23.06 22.90 30.31
C ALA A 14 -24.21 23.12 29.32
N THR A 15 -24.55 22.09 28.55
CA THR A 15 -25.65 22.14 27.58
C THR A 15 -27.01 22.28 28.27
N LEU A 16 -27.26 21.49 29.31
CA LEU A 16 -28.48 21.57 30.10
C LEU A 16 -28.63 22.95 30.75
N SER A 17 -27.55 23.53 31.27
CA SER A 17 -27.55 24.87 31.86
C SER A 17 -27.90 25.96 30.85
N VAL A 18 -27.34 25.91 29.63
CA VAL A 18 -27.64 26.89 28.58
C VAL A 18 -29.08 26.77 28.08
N ILE A 19 -29.56 25.54 27.90
CA ILE A 19 -30.95 25.28 27.52
C ILE A 19 -31.88 25.83 28.61
N TYR A 20 -31.62 25.48 29.88
CA TYR A 20 -32.40 25.96 31.01
C TYR A 20 -32.42 27.49 31.09
N HIS A 21 -31.26 28.15 30.94
CA HIS A 21 -31.17 29.60 30.92
C HIS A 21 -31.98 30.23 29.76
N ALA A 22 -31.91 29.65 28.56
CA ALA A 22 -32.65 30.14 27.40
C ALA A 22 -34.17 30.06 27.60
N PHE A 23 -34.66 28.96 28.17
CA PHE A 23 -36.09 28.77 28.45
C PHE A 23 -36.56 29.61 29.65
N SER A 24 -35.76 29.73 30.70
CA SER A 24 -36.09 30.52 31.88
C SER A 24 -36.11 32.02 31.61
N SER A 25 -35.24 32.52 30.73
CA SER A 25 -35.17 33.97 30.43
C SER A 25 -36.25 34.44 29.46
N ARG A 26 -36.69 33.57 28.53
CA ARG A 26 -37.61 33.98 27.45
C ARG A 26 -39.03 33.46 27.60
N GLY A 27 -39.29 32.45 28.44
CA GLY A 27 -40.64 31.93 28.78
C GLY A 27 -41.41 31.25 27.64
N GLN A 28 -41.10 31.56 26.38
CA GLN A 28 -41.74 31.03 25.18
C GLN A 28 -40.75 30.21 24.33
N PHE A 29 -41.24 29.15 23.67
CA PHE A 29 -40.42 28.19 22.91
C PHE A 29 -39.67 28.83 21.73
N TYR A 30 -40.36 29.64 20.91
CA TYR A 30 -39.76 30.21 19.70
C TYR A 30 -38.62 31.19 20.02
N PRO A 31 -38.80 32.20 20.90
CA PRO A 31 -37.71 33.08 21.29
C PRO A 31 -36.54 32.35 21.96
N ALA A 32 -36.79 31.32 22.78
CA ALA A 32 -35.72 30.53 23.39
C ALA A 32 -34.89 29.77 22.33
N THR A 33 -35.56 29.16 21.35
CA THR A 33 -34.89 28.45 20.24
C THR A 33 -34.07 29.41 19.38
N VAL A 34 -34.61 30.59 19.08
CA VAL A 34 -33.86 31.63 18.36
C VAL A 34 -32.64 32.10 19.15
N TYR A 35 -32.73 32.22 20.49
CA TYR A 35 -31.56 32.53 21.32
C TYR A 35 -30.47 31.47 21.19
N LEU A 36 -30.85 30.19 21.30
CA LEU A 36 -29.94 29.05 21.19
C LEU A 36 -29.24 29.01 19.83
N SER A 37 -29.93 29.36 18.74
CA SER A 37 -29.38 29.33 17.37
C SER A 37 -28.60 30.59 16.98
N THR A 38 -28.83 31.73 17.64
CA THR A 38 -28.18 33.02 17.31
C THR A 38 -27.04 33.39 18.24
N SER A 39 -27.09 32.96 19.51
CA SER A 39 -26.04 33.22 20.50
C SER A 39 -24.80 32.39 20.19
N LYS A 40 -23.67 33.07 19.94
CA LYS A 40 -22.37 32.42 19.65
C LYS A 40 -21.95 31.43 20.73
N ILE A 41 -22.13 31.78 22.01
CA ILE A 41 -21.77 30.93 23.15
C ILE A 41 -22.66 29.69 23.21
N SER A 42 -23.97 29.87 23.02
CA SER A 42 -24.93 28.76 23.05
C SER A 42 -24.66 27.79 21.90
N LEU A 43 -24.35 28.32 20.72
CA LEU A 43 -24.02 27.54 19.54
C LEU A 43 -22.74 26.71 19.74
N VAL A 44 -21.68 27.29 20.32
CA VAL A 44 -20.43 26.55 20.61
C VAL A 44 -20.68 25.40 21.60
N ILE A 45 -21.47 25.63 22.65
CA ILE A 45 -21.81 24.60 23.64
C ILE A 45 -22.65 23.48 23.01
N LEU A 46 -23.62 23.83 22.16
CA LEU A 46 -24.42 22.86 21.41
C LEU A 46 -23.60 22.05 20.39
N LEU A 47 -22.66 22.69 19.68
CA LEU A 47 -21.74 21.98 18.78
C LEU A 47 -20.83 21.02 19.53
N ASN A 48 -20.32 21.44 20.69
CA ASN A 48 -19.53 20.58 21.57
C ASN A 48 -20.34 19.36 22.05
N MET A 49 -21.62 19.55 22.39
CA MET A 49 -22.53 18.43 22.69
C MET A 49 -22.73 17.50 21.48
N GLY A 50 -22.86 18.06 20.27
CA GLY A 50 -22.91 17.28 19.03
C GLY A 50 -21.68 16.38 18.86
N LEU A 51 -20.49 16.89 19.16
CA LEU A 51 -19.25 16.10 19.15
C LEU A 51 -19.28 14.97 20.19
N VAL A 52 -19.76 15.25 21.41
CA VAL A 52 -19.92 14.21 22.45
C VAL A 52 -20.88 13.11 22.00
N LEU A 53 -22.02 13.48 21.39
CA LEU A 53 -22.97 12.51 20.85
C LEU A 53 -22.36 11.67 19.72
N MET A 54 -21.56 12.28 18.85
CA MET A 54 -20.85 11.57 17.78
C MET A 54 -19.82 10.58 18.35
N LEU A 55 -19.05 10.95 19.38
CA LEU A 55 -18.15 10.04 20.08
C LEU A 55 -18.89 8.93 20.82
N ALA A 56 -20.07 9.21 21.38
CA ALA A 56 -20.91 8.19 21.99
C ALA A 56 -21.44 7.20 20.95
N LEU A 57 -21.89 7.69 19.80
CA LEU A 57 -22.31 6.86 18.66
C LEU A 57 -21.18 5.98 18.14
N TRP A 58 -19.97 6.54 17.98
CA TRP A 58 -18.77 5.77 17.63
C TRP A 58 -18.51 4.64 18.64
N ASN A 59 -18.57 4.94 19.94
CA ASN A 59 -18.38 3.94 20.98
C ASN A 59 -19.48 2.88 20.99
N LEU A 60 -20.73 3.24 20.68
CA LEU A 60 -21.84 2.32 20.54
C LEU A 60 -21.60 1.35 19.37
N VAL A 61 -21.27 1.87 18.18
CA VAL A 61 -20.97 1.05 17.00
C VAL A 61 -19.78 0.13 17.26
N LYS A 62 -18.71 0.66 17.88
CA LYS A 62 -17.57 -0.12 18.34
C LYS A 62 -18.02 -1.26 19.26
N LEU A 63 -18.83 -0.97 20.27
CA LEU A 63 -19.27 -1.96 21.26
C LEU A 63 -20.13 -3.06 20.64
N VAL A 64 -21.08 -2.68 19.80
CA VAL A 64 -22.06 -3.60 19.20
C VAL A 64 -21.40 -4.51 18.15
N PHE A 65 -20.60 -3.94 17.25
CA PHE A 65 -20.12 -4.65 16.07
C PHE A 65 -18.64 -5.06 16.13
N LEU A 66 -17.75 -4.20 16.66
CA LEU A 66 -16.29 -4.38 16.51
C LEU A 66 -15.60 -4.94 17.77
N GLY A 67 -16.17 -4.74 18.95
CA GLY A 67 -15.55 -5.10 20.23
C GLY A 67 -14.26 -4.31 20.50
N SER A 68 -13.16 -5.03 20.73
CA SER A 68 -11.83 -4.43 20.98
C SER A 68 -11.13 -4.10 19.65
N LEU A 69 -10.73 -2.84 19.48
CA LEU A 69 -9.90 -2.44 18.34
C LEU A 69 -8.49 -2.98 18.48
N ARG A 70 -7.91 -3.38 17.36
CA ARG A 70 -6.52 -3.85 17.24
C ARG A 70 -5.62 -2.67 16.88
N GLU A 71 -4.34 -2.77 17.20
CA GLU A 71 -3.36 -1.70 16.95
C GLU A 71 -3.29 -1.32 15.47
N ALA A 72 -3.22 -2.31 14.57
CA ALA A 72 -3.22 -2.10 13.12
C ALA A 72 -4.47 -1.36 12.61
N GLU A 73 -5.60 -1.48 13.30
CA GLU A 73 -6.83 -0.76 12.93
C GLU A 73 -6.77 0.70 13.37
N VAL A 74 -6.22 0.96 14.57
CA VAL A 74 -6.06 2.30 15.12
C VAL A 74 -5.04 3.09 14.31
N GLU A 75 -3.92 2.46 13.95
CA GLU A 75 -2.88 3.06 13.12
C GLU A 75 -3.43 3.47 11.75
N ARG A 76 -4.08 2.54 11.05
CA ARG A 76 -4.74 2.79 9.77
C ARG A 76 -5.76 3.93 9.86
N LEU A 77 -6.56 3.95 10.92
CA LEU A 77 -7.57 4.99 11.13
C LEU A 77 -6.92 6.36 11.35
N ASN A 78 -5.81 6.43 12.10
CA ASN A 78 -5.09 7.67 12.35
C ASN A 78 -4.44 8.22 11.07
N GLU A 79 -3.74 7.38 10.32
CA GLU A 79 -3.11 7.76 9.05
C GLU A 79 -4.13 8.30 8.04
N GLN A 80 -5.27 7.61 7.93
CA GLN A 80 -6.29 7.98 6.96
C GLN A 80 -7.10 9.19 7.42
N ALA A 81 -7.44 9.30 8.72
CA ALA A 81 -8.20 10.43 9.24
C ALA A 81 -7.50 11.77 9.00
N TRP A 82 -6.18 11.82 9.20
CA TRP A 82 -5.40 13.04 8.92
C TRP A 82 -5.41 13.41 7.43
N ARG A 83 -5.32 12.40 6.56
CA ARG A 83 -5.35 12.58 5.11
C ARG A 83 -6.69 13.16 4.63
N GLU A 84 -7.79 12.55 5.06
CA GLU A 84 -9.15 13.02 4.69
C GLU A 84 -9.44 14.41 5.23
N LEU A 85 -8.98 14.71 6.46
CA LEU A 85 -9.17 16.03 7.03
C LEU A 85 -8.50 17.10 6.17
N MET A 86 -7.29 16.83 5.65
CA MET A 86 -6.62 17.73 4.71
C MET A 86 -7.36 17.85 3.38
N GLU A 87 -7.87 16.76 2.84
CA GLU A 87 -8.67 16.78 1.60
C GLU A 87 -9.94 17.64 1.75
N ILE A 88 -10.67 17.49 2.86
CA ILE A 88 -11.85 18.30 3.18
C ILE A 88 -11.46 19.77 3.35
N LEU A 89 -10.36 20.07 4.04
CA LEU A 89 -9.88 21.45 4.19
C LEU A 89 -9.57 22.08 2.82
N PHE A 90 -8.93 21.35 1.91
CA PHE A 90 -8.70 21.82 0.55
C PHE A 90 -10.02 22.00 -0.23
N ALA A 91 -10.95 21.06 -0.13
CA ALA A 91 -12.27 21.19 -0.76
C ALA A 91 -13.01 22.46 -0.28
N VAL A 92 -12.98 22.73 1.03
CA VAL A 92 -13.57 23.96 1.62
C VAL A 92 -13.02 25.23 0.99
N THR A 93 -11.71 25.29 0.72
CA THR A 93 -11.09 26.48 0.13
C THR A 93 -11.54 26.75 -1.30
N ILE A 94 -11.82 25.70 -2.09
CA ILE A 94 -12.19 25.81 -3.51
C ILE A 94 -13.63 26.28 -3.66
N PHE A 95 -14.53 25.69 -2.89
CA PHE A 95 -15.96 25.94 -3.07
C PHE A 95 -16.44 27.21 -2.37
N ARG A 96 -15.57 27.91 -1.60
CA ARG A 96 -15.78 29.22 -0.98
C ARG A 96 -17.19 29.42 -0.39
N GLN A 97 -17.76 28.36 0.17
CA GLN A 97 -19.11 28.39 0.71
C GLN A 97 -19.08 28.93 2.14
N ASP A 98 -20.14 29.63 2.54
CA ASP A 98 -20.29 30.10 3.91
C ASP A 98 -20.23 28.93 4.88
N PHE A 99 -19.40 29.06 5.92
CA PHE A 99 -19.31 28.10 7.01
C PHE A 99 -20.63 28.04 7.78
N SER A 100 -21.54 27.20 7.30
CA SER A 100 -22.81 26.92 7.96
C SER A 100 -22.68 25.74 8.92
N VAL A 101 -23.51 25.74 9.97
CA VAL A 101 -23.62 24.61 10.91
C VAL A 101 -24.02 23.32 10.17
N GLY A 102 -24.89 23.43 9.16
CA GLY A 102 -25.26 22.31 8.30
C GLY A 102 -24.07 21.72 7.55
N PHE A 103 -23.23 22.55 6.96
CA PHE A 103 -22.00 22.09 6.28
C PHE A 103 -21.06 21.35 7.24
N LEU A 104 -20.79 21.93 8.41
CA LEU A 104 -19.94 21.29 9.43
C LEU A 104 -20.50 19.92 9.83
N SER A 105 -21.82 19.81 10.00
CA SER A 105 -22.48 18.54 10.33
C SER A 105 -22.31 17.48 9.23
N LEU A 106 -22.35 17.89 7.96
CA LEU A 106 -22.13 16.99 6.82
C LEU A 106 -20.70 16.46 6.79
N VAL A 107 -19.68 17.30 7.00
CA VAL A 107 -18.28 16.81 6.99
C VAL A 107 -17.99 15.91 8.20
N VAL A 108 -18.49 16.25 9.39
CA VAL A 108 -18.32 15.38 10.57
C VAL A 108 -19.00 14.03 10.37
N THR A 109 -20.18 14.02 9.76
CA THR A 109 -20.91 12.79 9.44
C THR A 109 -20.16 11.98 8.38
N LEU A 110 -19.67 12.60 7.31
CA LEU A 110 -18.88 11.93 6.29
C LEU A 110 -17.61 11.28 6.87
N LEU A 111 -16.87 12.01 7.72
CA LEU A 111 -15.67 11.49 8.39
C LEU A 111 -15.99 10.29 9.29
N LEU A 112 -17.10 10.34 10.03
CA LEU A 112 -17.55 9.21 10.85
C LEU A 112 -17.82 7.99 9.97
N ILE A 113 -18.55 8.16 8.87
CA ILE A 113 -18.91 7.06 7.98
C ILE A 113 -17.66 6.48 7.31
N LYS A 114 -16.76 7.32 6.79
CA LYS A 114 -15.46 6.90 6.23
C LYS A 114 -14.65 6.07 7.26
N ALA A 115 -14.59 6.53 8.51
CA ALA A 115 -13.91 5.79 9.58
C ALA A 115 -14.52 4.39 9.80
N LEU A 116 -15.85 4.27 9.79
CA LEU A 116 -16.50 2.96 9.90
C LEU A 116 -16.19 2.03 8.72
N HIS A 117 -16.08 2.57 7.50
CA HIS A 117 -15.70 1.80 6.31
C HIS A 117 -14.27 1.28 6.38
N TRP A 118 -13.31 2.10 6.79
CA TRP A 118 -11.92 1.65 6.95
C TRP A 118 -11.81 0.52 7.98
N MET A 119 -12.59 0.63 9.06
CA MET A 119 -12.67 -0.43 10.06
C MET A 119 -13.28 -1.72 9.48
N ALA A 120 -14.36 -1.63 8.70
CA ALA A 120 -14.97 -2.78 8.05
C ALA A 120 -13.98 -3.49 7.11
N GLN A 121 -13.29 -2.73 6.25
CA GLN A 121 -12.28 -3.25 5.33
C GLN A 121 -11.17 -3.98 6.07
N LYS A 122 -10.61 -3.39 7.14
CA LYS A 122 -9.55 -4.03 7.93
C LYS A 122 -10.00 -5.24 8.74
N ARG A 123 -11.27 -5.30 9.12
CA ARG A 123 -11.86 -6.49 9.76
C ARG A 123 -12.05 -7.62 8.78
N VAL A 124 -12.56 -7.34 7.58
CA VAL A 124 -12.71 -8.34 6.52
C VAL A 124 -11.36 -8.91 6.10
N GLU A 125 -10.36 -8.05 5.84
CA GLU A 125 -8.99 -8.47 5.49
C GLU A 125 -8.35 -9.38 6.57
N TYR A 126 -8.62 -9.09 7.84
CA TYR A 126 -8.16 -9.95 8.92
C TYR A 126 -8.87 -11.29 8.99
N ILE A 127 -10.18 -11.31 8.80
CA ILE A 127 -10.96 -12.56 8.82
C ILE A 127 -10.53 -13.46 7.65
N GLU A 128 -10.25 -12.87 6.48
CA GLU A 128 -9.73 -13.60 5.32
C GLU A 128 -8.36 -14.26 5.59
N THR A 129 -7.51 -13.62 6.39
CA THR A 129 -6.15 -14.10 6.69
C THR A 129 -6.06 -14.99 7.92
N THR A 130 -7.13 -15.09 8.72
CA THR A 130 -7.15 -15.91 9.94
C THR A 130 -7.83 -17.26 9.69
N PRO A 131 -7.16 -18.39 10.01
CA PRO A 131 -7.61 -19.73 9.61
C PRO A 131 -8.80 -20.26 10.43
N SER A 132 -9.04 -19.72 11.63
CA SER A 132 -10.18 -20.12 12.47
C SER A 132 -10.79 -18.91 13.16
N VAL A 133 -12.06 -18.67 12.88
CA VAL A 133 -12.85 -17.57 13.42
C VAL A 133 -14.15 -18.12 13.99
N THR A 134 -14.58 -17.58 15.12
CA THR A 134 -15.83 -18.03 15.76
C THR A 134 -17.05 -17.60 14.94
N LEU A 135 -18.14 -18.38 14.98
CA LEU A 135 -19.41 -18.01 14.31
C LEU A 135 -19.94 -16.64 14.77
N LEU A 136 -19.73 -16.29 16.04
CA LEU A 136 -20.12 -14.99 16.58
C LEU A 136 -19.39 -13.85 15.86
N SER A 137 -18.10 -14.04 15.54
CA SER A 137 -17.32 -13.07 14.75
C SER A 137 -17.89 -12.89 13.34
N HIS A 138 -18.34 -13.97 12.69
CA HIS A 138 -19.01 -13.90 11.39
C HIS A 138 -20.34 -13.13 11.47
N VAL A 139 -21.19 -13.44 12.46
CA VAL A 139 -22.47 -12.74 12.65
C VAL A 139 -22.25 -11.24 12.90
N ARG A 140 -21.24 -10.88 13.69
CA ARG A 140 -20.89 -9.48 13.96
C ARG A 140 -20.42 -8.73 12.71
N ILE A 141 -19.53 -9.31 11.90
CA ILE A 141 -19.04 -8.61 10.70
C ILE A 141 -20.11 -8.53 9.61
N VAL A 142 -20.93 -9.56 9.44
CA VAL A 142 -22.03 -9.54 8.46
C VAL A 142 -23.07 -8.50 8.86
N SER A 143 -23.49 -8.48 10.13
CA SER A 143 -24.43 -7.46 10.61
C SER A 143 -23.83 -6.04 10.51
N PHE A 144 -22.52 -5.88 10.72
CA PHE A 144 -21.85 -4.59 10.53
C PHE A 144 -21.84 -4.13 9.07
N MET A 145 -21.54 -5.03 8.12
CA MET A 145 -21.56 -4.71 6.69
C MET A 145 -22.98 -4.41 6.18
N VAL A 146 -24.00 -5.13 6.67
CA VAL A 146 -25.41 -4.84 6.35
C VAL A 146 -25.82 -3.47 6.91
N PHE A 147 -25.42 -3.15 8.14
CA PHE A 147 -25.64 -1.84 8.73
C PHE A 147 -25.01 -0.72 7.88
N LEU A 148 -23.76 -0.90 7.43
CA LEU A 148 -23.09 0.06 6.55
C LEU A 148 -23.79 0.21 5.19
N LEU A 149 -24.22 -0.90 4.57
CA LEU A 149 -24.92 -0.84 3.29
C LEU A 149 -26.24 -0.06 3.37
N ILE A 150 -27.01 -0.23 4.46
CA ILE A 150 -28.24 0.53 4.70
C ILE A 150 -27.92 2.02 4.88
N LEU A 151 -26.88 2.31 5.66
CA LEU A 151 -26.43 3.68 5.90
C LEU A 151 -26.01 4.35 4.58
N ASP A 152 -25.17 3.69 3.79
CA ASP A 152 -24.69 4.20 2.49
C ASP A 152 -25.85 4.46 1.52
N GLY A 153 -26.80 3.53 1.45
CA GLY A 153 -28.01 3.68 0.63
C GLY A 153 -28.84 4.90 1.03
N LEU A 154 -29.01 5.13 2.34
CA LEU A 154 -29.75 6.27 2.87
C LEU A 154 -29.03 7.60 2.58
N PHE A 155 -27.73 7.71 2.87
CA PHE A 155 -26.97 8.94 2.64
C PHE A 155 -26.81 9.26 1.15
N THR A 156 -26.61 8.23 0.32
CA THR A 156 -26.57 8.38 -1.13
C THR A 156 -27.92 8.85 -1.67
N TYR A 157 -29.03 8.23 -1.25
CA TYR A 157 -30.37 8.61 -1.69
C TYR A 157 -30.71 10.05 -1.29
N THR A 158 -30.45 10.43 -0.04
CA THR A 158 -30.72 11.79 0.45
C THR A 158 -29.86 12.84 -0.26
N SER A 159 -28.59 12.53 -0.53
CA SER A 159 -27.66 13.44 -1.19
C SER A 159 -28.00 13.64 -2.67
N ILE A 160 -28.38 12.56 -3.38
CA ILE A 160 -28.87 12.65 -4.77
C ILE A 160 -30.18 13.45 -4.83
N ARG A 161 -31.13 13.20 -3.92
CA ARG A 161 -32.37 13.98 -3.80
C ARG A 161 -32.08 15.47 -3.64
N GLN A 162 -31.16 15.81 -2.74
CA GLN A 162 -30.76 17.19 -2.47
C GLN A 162 -30.08 17.84 -3.69
N TYR A 163 -29.21 17.09 -4.38
CA TYR A 163 -28.56 17.55 -5.60
C TYR A 163 -29.57 17.87 -6.72
N ILE A 164 -30.53 16.97 -6.96
CA ILE A 164 -31.57 17.17 -8.00
C ILE A 164 -32.42 18.40 -7.69
N GLN A 165 -32.75 18.63 -6.42
CA GLN A 165 -33.57 19.78 -6.00
C GLN A 165 -32.79 21.09 -6.04
N THR A 166 -31.48 21.06 -5.76
CA THR A 166 -30.63 22.25 -5.65
C THR A 166 -29.33 22.09 -6.45
N PRO A 167 -29.39 22.04 -7.80
CA PRO A 167 -28.22 21.74 -8.65
C PRO A 167 -27.13 22.82 -8.58
N LYS A 168 -27.44 24.01 -8.06
CA LYS A 168 -26.49 25.12 -7.86
C LYS A 168 -25.63 24.95 -6.58
N ALA A 169 -25.94 24.00 -5.71
CA ALA A 169 -25.19 23.77 -4.47
C ALA A 169 -23.89 22.98 -4.78
N SER A 170 -22.82 23.70 -5.06
CA SER A 170 -21.51 23.16 -5.45
C SER A 170 -20.96 22.10 -4.49
N MET A 171 -21.05 22.35 -3.18
CA MET A 171 -20.63 21.41 -2.14
C MET A 171 -21.47 20.12 -2.07
N SER A 172 -22.76 20.21 -2.38
CA SER A 172 -23.64 19.03 -2.37
C SER A 172 -23.15 17.97 -3.34
N VAL A 173 -22.47 18.38 -4.41
CA VAL A 173 -21.92 17.46 -5.39
C VAL A 173 -20.74 16.68 -4.83
N PHE A 174 -19.82 17.35 -4.13
CA PHE A 174 -18.70 16.70 -3.44
C PHE A 174 -19.19 15.58 -2.51
N PHE A 175 -20.14 15.87 -1.64
CA PHE A 175 -20.71 14.87 -0.74
C PHE A 175 -21.43 13.75 -1.49
N THR A 176 -22.14 14.05 -2.58
CA THR A 176 -22.83 13.03 -3.38
C THR A 176 -21.85 12.03 -3.98
N PHE A 177 -20.75 12.50 -4.58
CA PHE A 177 -19.72 11.62 -5.14
C PHE A 177 -19.03 10.80 -4.07
N GLU A 178 -18.69 11.41 -2.94
CA GLU A 178 -18.11 10.72 -1.80
C GLU A 178 -19.02 9.58 -1.32
N TYR A 179 -20.30 9.84 -1.05
CA TYR A 179 -21.22 8.77 -0.62
C TYR A 179 -21.41 7.67 -1.67
N MET A 180 -21.40 8.01 -2.97
CA MET A 180 -21.42 7.00 -4.04
C MET A 180 -20.16 6.12 -4.04
N ILE A 181 -18.98 6.70 -3.81
CA ILE A 181 -17.72 5.97 -3.71
C ILE A 181 -17.76 5.04 -2.50
N LEU A 182 -18.22 5.53 -1.34
CA LEU A 182 -18.41 4.69 -0.15
C LEU A 182 -19.37 3.51 -0.43
N ALA A 183 -20.54 3.76 -1.01
CA ALA A 183 -21.52 2.71 -1.34
C ALA A 183 -20.93 1.63 -2.27
N THR A 184 -20.18 2.02 -3.31
CA THR A 184 -19.52 1.07 -4.21
C THR A 184 -18.41 0.28 -3.52
N THR A 185 -17.67 0.89 -2.58
CA THR A 185 -16.69 0.15 -1.77
C THR A 185 -17.35 -0.89 -0.88
N THR A 186 -18.44 -0.54 -0.19
CA THR A 186 -19.17 -1.45 0.69
C THR A 186 -19.72 -2.63 -0.08
N LEU A 187 -20.30 -2.41 -1.25
CA LEU A 187 -20.77 -3.49 -2.12
C LEU A 187 -19.63 -4.42 -2.53
N SER A 188 -18.49 -3.88 -2.94
CA SER A 188 -17.30 -4.66 -3.30
C SER A 188 -16.79 -5.51 -2.14
N VAL A 189 -16.73 -4.95 -0.93
CA VAL A 189 -16.31 -5.66 0.29
C VAL A 189 -17.30 -6.77 0.67
N ILE A 190 -18.60 -6.53 0.56
CA ILE A 190 -19.63 -7.54 0.83
C ILE A 190 -19.49 -8.74 -0.12
N VAL A 191 -19.34 -8.48 -1.41
CA VAL A 191 -19.21 -9.56 -2.41
C VAL A 191 -17.88 -10.30 -2.22
N LYS A 192 -16.79 -9.59 -1.89
CA LYS A 192 -15.51 -10.23 -1.54
C LYS A 192 -15.63 -11.12 -0.30
N TYR A 193 -16.34 -10.67 0.73
CA TYR A 193 -16.61 -11.49 1.90
C TYR A 193 -17.50 -12.69 1.58
N ALA A 194 -18.50 -12.54 0.71
CA ALA A 194 -19.31 -13.65 0.23
C ALA A 194 -18.46 -14.71 -0.50
N PHE A 195 -17.46 -14.27 -1.27
CA PHE A 195 -16.49 -15.18 -1.90
C PHE A 195 -15.68 -15.94 -0.85
N TYR A 196 -15.21 -15.27 0.19
CA TYR A 196 -14.51 -15.92 1.30
C TYR A 196 -15.39 -16.95 2.03
N VAL A 197 -16.65 -16.62 2.34
CA VAL A 197 -17.57 -17.57 3.00
C VAL A 197 -17.88 -18.76 2.10
N THR A 198 -18.07 -18.54 0.79
CA THR A 198 -18.30 -19.62 -0.17
C THR A 198 -17.09 -20.57 -0.25
N ASP A 199 -15.88 -20.01 -0.28
CA ASP A 199 -14.63 -20.78 -0.24
C ASP A 199 -14.48 -21.59 1.05
N LEU A 200 -14.86 -21.01 2.19
CA LEU A 200 -14.86 -21.70 3.48
C LEU A 200 -15.84 -22.89 3.51
N VAL A 201 -17.03 -22.73 2.92
CA VAL A 201 -18.04 -23.81 2.78
C VAL A 201 -17.56 -24.90 1.81
N MET A 202 -16.79 -24.52 0.78
CA MET A 202 -16.15 -25.45 -0.16
C MET A 202 -14.84 -26.06 0.36
N GLU A 203 -14.55 -25.93 1.66
CA GLU A 203 -13.31 -26.44 2.28
C GLU A 203 -12.03 -25.98 1.57
N GLY A 204 -12.06 -24.79 0.94
CA GLY A 204 -10.92 -24.21 0.21
C GLY A 204 -10.72 -24.77 -1.20
N GLN A 205 -11.64 -25.59 -1.72
CA GLN A 205 -11.52 -26.21 -3.05
C GLN A 205 -11.92 -25.27 -4.21
N TRP A 206 -12.19 -23.99 -3.95
CA TRP A 206 -12.64 -23.08 -5.02
C TRP A 206 -11.47 -22.51 -5.84
N GLU A 207 -11.07 -23.26 -6.86
CA GLU A 207 -9.97 -22.88 -7.77
C GLU A 207 -10.17 -21.51 -8.47
N GLY A 208 -11.43 -21.12 -8.71
CA GLY A 208 -11.78 -19.87 -9.40
C GLY A 208 -11.77 -18.60 -8.53
N LYS A 209 -11.69 -18.72 -7.21
CA LYS A 209 -11.78 -17.58 -6.27
C LYS A 209 -10.83 -16.41 -6.61
N PRO A 210 -9.53 -16.64 -6.92
CA PRO A 210 -8.61 -15.55 -7.22
C PRO A 210 -9.02 -14.76 -8.47
N VAL A 211 -9.56 -15.45 -9.48
CA VAL A 211 -10.00 -14.85 -10.74
C VAL A 211 -11.24 -13.97 -10.53
N TYR A 212 -12.25 -14.48 -9.80
CA TYR A 212 -13.45 -13.68 -9.49
C TYR A 212 -13.15 -12.48 -8.59
N THR A 213 -12.27 -12.66 -7.59
CA THR A 213 -11.80 -11.57 -6.74
C THR A 213 -11.06 -10.51 -7.56
N PHE A 214 -10.23 -10.94 -8.51
CA PHE A 214 -9.55 -10.03 -9.43
C PHE A 214 -10.55 -9.21 -10.27
N TYR A 215 -11.54 -9.86 -10.89
CA TYR A 215 -12.56 -9.15 -11.69
C TYR A 215 -13.35 -8.16 -10.84
N LEU A 216 -13.73 -8.53 -9.62
CA LEU A 216 -14.42 -7.65 -8.70
C LEU A 216 -13.60 -6.41 -8.37
N GLU A 217 -12.31 -6.57 -8.06
CA GLU A 217 -11.43 -5.45 -7.75
C GLU A 217 -11.15 -4.57 -8.99
N LEU A 218 -11.06 -5.16 -10.19
CA LEU A 218 -10.93 -4.42 -11.45
C LEU A 218 -12.18 -3.59 -11.77
N VAL A 219 -13.38 -4.17 -11.62
CA VAL A 219 -14.65 -3.48 -11.84
C VAL A 219 -14.81 -2.33 -10.84
N ARG A 220 -14.51 -2.56 -9.56
CA ARG A 220 -14.51 -1.51 -8.54
C ARG A 220 -13.58 -0.36 -8.93
N ASP A 221 -12.34 -0.66 -9.31
CA ASP A 221 -11.35 0.39 -9.65
C ASP A 221 -11.75 1.16 -10.91
N LEU A 222 -12.36 0.49 -11.90
CA LEU A 222 -12.92 1.14 -13.08
C LEU A 222 -14.08 2.08 -12.72
N LEU A 223 -15.00 1.62 -11.86
CA LEU A 223 -16.11 2.44 -11.37
C LEU A 223 -15.59 3.67 -10.62
N HIS A 224 -14.63 3.49 -9.72
CA HIS A 224 -14.00 4.60 -8.98
C HIS A 224 -13.31 5.59 -9.91
N LEU A 225 -12.49 5.11 -10.84
CA LEU A 225 -11.82 5.96 -11.83
C LEU A 225 -12.85 6.75 -12.66
N SER A 226 -13.95 6.11 -13.07
CA SER A 226 -15.01 6.78 -13.82
C SER A 226 -15.71 7.88 -13.01
N MET A 227 -15.97 7.62 -11.72
CA MET A 227 -16.62 8.57 -10.82
C MET A 227 -15.71 9.75 -10.50
N TYR A 228 -14.43 9.52 -10.17
CA TYR A 228 -13.45 10.58 -9.95
C TYR A 228 -13.19 11.41 -11.22
N LEU A 229 -13.12 10.78 -12.39
CA LEU A 229 -12.97 11.51 -13.65
C LEU A 229 -14.20 12.37 -13.95
N CYS A 230 -15.42 11.82 -13.76
CA CYS A 230 -16.66 12.58 -13.93
C CYS A 230 -16.71 13.78 -12.98
N PHE A 231 -16.37 13.57 -11.71
CA PHE A 231 -16.33 14.63 -10.71
C PHE A 231 -15.27 15.70 -11.04
N PHE A 232 -14.06 15.28 -11.41
CA PHE A 232 -12.98 16.17 -11.84
C PHE A 232 -13.42 17.05 -13.02
N LEU A 233 -13.99 16.44 -14.08
CA LEU A 233 -14.46 17.18 -15.26
C LEU A 233 -15.58 18.14 -14.90
N MET A 234 -16.52 17.71 -14.04
CA MET A 234 -17.63 18.55 -13.62
C MET A 234 -17.15 19.77 -12.82
N ILE A 235 -16.19 19.62 -11.90
CA ILE A 235 -15.60 20.79 -11.22
C ILE A 235 -14.76 21.62 -12.18
N PHE A 236 -13.94 20.99 -13.02
CA PHE A 236 -13.06 21.67 -13.96
C PHE A 236 -13.82 22.65 -14.87
N MET A 237 -14.95 22.20 -15.42
CA MET A 237 -15.78 23.02 -16.31
C MET A 237 -16.48 24.17 -15.58
N ASN A 238 -16.74 24.06 -14.28
CA ASN A 238 -17.51 25.06 -13.52
C ASN A 238 -16.63 26.03 -12.70
N TYR A 239 -15.50 25.56 -12.18
CA TYR A 239 -14.66 26.27 -11.19
C TYR A 239 -13.17 26.33 -11.57
N GLY A 240 -12.74 25.68 -12.65
CA GLY A 240 -11.34 25.55 -13.03
C GLY A 240 -10.63 24.38 -12.34
N LEU A 241 -9.29 24.37 -12.36
CA LEU A 241 -8.48 23.20 -11.98
C LEU A 241 -8.65 22.80 -10.49
N PRO A 242 -9.25 21.62 -10.19
CA PRO A 242 -9.40 21.17 -8.81
C PRO A 242 -8.14 20.44 -8.34
N LEU A 243 -7.18 21.19 -7.78
CA LEU A 243 -5.91 20.61 -7.32
C LEU A 243 -6.07 19.49 -6.29
N HIS A 244 -7.10 19.56 -5.43
CA HIS A 244 -7.37 18.52 -4.44
C HIS A 244 -7.56 17.15 -5.12
N LEU A 245 -8.40 17.05 -6.16
CA LEU A 245 -8.75 15.80 -6.86
C LEU A 245 -7.65 15.16 -7.70
N ILE A 246 -6.54 15.87 -7.92
CA ILE A 246 -5.45 15.35 -8.77
C ILE A 246 -4.83 14.12 -8.10
N ARG A 247 -4.71 14.12 -6.78
CA ARG A 247 -4.11 13.01 -6.04
C ARG A 247 -4.97 11.76 -6.14
N GLU A 248 -6.27 11.87 -5.87
CA GLU A 248 -7.22 10.75 -5.87
C GLU A 248 -7.37 10.19 -7.28
N LEU A 249 -7.40 11.06 -8.30
CA LEU A 249 -7.40 10.65 -9.70
C LEU A 249 -6.09 9.91 -10.08
N TYR A 250 -4.94 10.41 -9.65
CA TYR A 250 -3.65 9.77 -9.89
C TYR A 250 -3.56 8.41 -9.21
N GLU A 251 -3.96 8.32 -7.94
CA GLU A 251 -3.92 7.08 -7.16
C GLU A 251 -4.85 6.01 -7.75
N THR A 252 -6.08 6.38 -8.10
CA THR A 252 -7.03 5.46 -8.76
C THR A 252 -6.57 5.03 -10.15
N PHE A 253 -6.04 5.96 -10.96
CA PHE A 253 -5.49 5.62 -12.28
C PHE A 253 -4.26 4.70 -12.17
N ARG A 254 -3.36 4.96 -11.21
CA ARG A 254 -2.20 4.10 -10.94
C ARG A 254 -2.63 2.70 -10.55
N ASN A 255 -3.59 2.57 -9.62
CA ASN A 255 -4.12 1.28 -9.17
C ASN A 255 -4.76 0.51 -10.33
N PHE A 256 -5.59 1.19 -11.14
CA PHE A 256 -6.19 0.59 -12.33
C PHE A 256 -5.11 0.13 -13.34
N LYS A 257 -4.11 0.97 -13.64
CA LYS A 257 -3.02 0.61 -14.56
C LYS A 257 -2.23 -0.61 -14.09
N ILE A 258 -1.93 -0.67 -12.79
CA ILE A 258 -1.24 -1.83 -12.19
C ILE A 258 -2.09 -3.08 -12.41
N ARG A 259 -3.38 -3.05 -12.06
CA ARG A 259 -4.28 -4.20 -12.22
C ARG A 259 -4.48 -4.63 -13.68
N VAL A 260 -4.58 -3.69 -14.61
CA VAL A 260 -4.66 -4.01 -16.05
C VAL A 260 -3.37 -4.67 -16.51
N THR A 261 -2.21 -4.19 -16.04
CA THR A 261 -0.91 -4.79 -16.35
C THR A 261 -0.85 -6.23 -15.82
N ASP A 262 -1.31 -6.45 -14.58
CA ASP A 262 -1.38 -7.77 -13.96
C ASP A 262 -2.36 -8.69 -14.72
N TYR A 263 -3.50 -8.19 -15.20
CA TYR A 263 -4.44 -8.94 -16.02
C TYR A 263 -3.85 -9.39 -17.35
N LEU A 264 -3.23 -8.46 -18.09
CA LEU A 264 -2.61 -8.76 -19.38
C LEU A 264 -1.49 -9.79 -19.18
N ARG A 265 -0.75 -9.68 -18.07
CA ARG A 265 0.28 -10.65 -17.69
C ARG A 265 -0.33 -12.02 -17.35
N TYR A 266 -1.38 -12.07 -16.53
CA TYR A 266 -2.10 -13.29 -16.20
C TYR A 266 -2.58 -13.99 -17.48
N ARG A 267 -3.24 -13.26 -18.39
CA ARG A 267 -3.75 -13.81 -19.64
C ARG A 267 -2.61 -14.38 -20.51
N LYS A 268 -1.47 -13.69 -20.57
CA LYS A 268 -0.29 -14.12 -21.33
C LYS A 268 0.37 -15.37 -20.74
N ILE A 269 0.34 -15.55 -19.42
CA ILE A 269 0.88 -16.75 -18.77
C ILE A 269 -0.12 -17.91 -18.89
N ALA A 270 -1.39 -17.67 -18.60
CA ALA A 270 -2.45 -18.66 -18.62
C ALA A 270 -2.67 -19.26 -20.02
N SER A 271 -2.57 -18.46 -21.08
CA SER A 271 -2.78 -18.92 -22.46
C SER A 271 -1.71 -19.87 -22.97
N HIS A 272 -0.53 -19.90 -22.34
CA HIS A 272 0.58 -20.76 -22.75
C HIS A 272 1.00 -21.75 -21.65
N MET A 273 0.28 -21.89 -20.54
CA MET A 273 0.74 -22.76 -19.44
C MET A 273 0.87 -24.24 -19.84
N ASN A 274 -0.06 -24.77 -20.62
CA ASN A 274 -0.02 -26.17 -21.05
C ASN A 274 1.02 -26.41 -22.14
N ASP A 275 1.23 -25.45 -23.03
CA ASP A 275 2.18 -25.57 -24.14
C ASP A 275 3.63 -25.26 -23.74
N ARG A 276 3.82 -24.51 -22.65
CA ARG A 276 5.14 -23.95 -22.27
C ARG A 276 5.87 -24.75 -21.21
N PHE A 277 5.15 -25.52 -20.39
CA PHE A 277 5.75 -26.36 -19.36
C PHE A 277 5.43 -27.83 -19.64
N PRO A 278 6.44 -28.69 -19.80
CA PRO A 278 6.21 -30.11 -19.97
C PRO A 278 5.61 -30.71 -18.70
N ASP A 279 4.75 -31.70 -18.88
CA ASP A 279 4.27 -32.54 -17.79
C ASP A 279 5.41 -33.41 -17.26
N ALA A 280 5.48 -33.57 -15.94
CA ALA A 280 6.46 -34.45 -15.31
C ALA A 280 6.12 -35.92 -15.62
N THR A 281 7.14 -36.73 -15.95
CA THR A 281 6.95 -38.18 -16.05
C THR A 281 6.70 -38.77 -14.66
N PRO A 282 5.97 -39.89 -14.55
CA PRO A 282 5.70 -40.52 -13.25
C PRO A 282 6.99 -40.92 -12.50
N GLU A 283 8.06 -41.20 -13.23
CA GLU A 283 9.41 -41.50 -12.71
C GLU A 283 10.09 -40.26 -12.09
N GLU A 284 9.98 -39.09 -12.74
CA GLU A 284 10.49 -37.81 -12.20
C GLU A 284 9.69 -37.34 -10.98
N LEU A 285 8.41 -37.69 -10.91
CA LEU A 285 7.52 -37.35 -9.80
C LEU A 285 7.81 -38.20 -8.55
N SER A 286 8.13 -39.48 -8.75
CA SER A 286 8.54 -40.39 -7.67
C SER A 286 9.91 -40.06 -7.04
N SER A 287 10.77 -39.33 -7.78
CA SER A 287 12.15 -39.05 -7.36
C SER A 287 12.36 -37.66 -6.71
N ASN A 288 11.42 -36.73 -6.84
CA ASN A 288 11.58 -35.32 -6.40
C ASN A 288 10.61 -34.85 -5.30
N ASP A 289 10.18 -35.74 -4.40
CA ASP A 289 9.08 -35.53 -3.45
C ASP A 289 7.77 -35.20 -4.16
N ALA A 290 6.81 -36.11 -4.10
CA ALA A 290 5.49 -35.93 -4.73
C ALA A 290 4.63 -34.86 -4.03
N THR A 291 5.14 -34.11 -3.05
CA THR A 291 4.34 -33.13 -2.29
C THR A 291 4.51 -31.71 -2.83
N CYS A 292 3.42 -31.04 -3.20
CA CYS A 292 3.49 -29.66 -3.69
C CYS A 292 3.76 -28.68 -2.55
N ILE A 293 4.81 -27.86 -2.63
CA ILE A 293 5.12 -26.90 -1.55
C ILE A 293 4.10 -25.75 -1.42
N ILE A 294 3.21 -25.56 -2.39
CA ILE A 294 2.20 -24.50 -2.38
C ILE A 294 0.96 -24.95 -1.58
N CYS A 295 0.34 -26.07 -1.96
CA CYS A 295 -0.86 -26.60 -1.27
C CYS A 295 -0.54 -27.64 -0.20
N ARG A 296 0.69 -28.19 -0.16
CA ARG A 296 1.13 -29.28 0.74
C ARG A 296 0.40 -30.61 0.52
N GLU A 297 -0.17 -30.81 -0.66
CA GLU A 297 -0.83 -32.05 -1.07
C GLU A 297 0.02 -32.87 -2.06
N GLU A 298 -0.26 -34.16 -2.16
CA GLU A 298 0.41 -35.07 -3.08
C GLU A 298 0.02 -34.78 -4.55
N MET A 299 1.01 -34.81 -5.43
CA MET A 299 0.91 -34.49 -6.84
C MET A 299 0.69 -35.76 -7.64
N THR A 300 -0.48 -35.86 -8.30
CA THR A 300 -0.78 -36.90 -9.29
C THR A 300 -0.43 -36.46 -10.71
N SER A 301 -0.45 -35.15 -10.96
CA SER A 301 0.02 -34.51 -12.20
C SER A 301 0.74 -33.21 -11.85
N ALA A 302 1.97 -33.03 -12.33
CA ALA A 302 2.78 -31.86 -12.04
C ALA A 302 3.37 -31.25 -13.31
N LYS A 303 3.48 -29.91 -13.33
CA LYS A 303 4.19 -29.17 -14.38
C LYS A 303 5.60 -28.87 -13.92
N LYS A 304 6.56 -29.08 -14.83
CA LYS A 304 7.98 -28.84 -14.58
C LYS A 304 8.41 -27.46 -15.09
N LEU A 305 8.92 -26.63 -14.19
CA LEU A 305 9.52 -25.36 -14.55
C LEU A 305 10.93 -25.55 -15.13
N VAL A 306 11.44 -24.54 -15.85
CA VAL A 306 12.81 -24.53 -16.41
C VAL A 306 13.91 -24.70 -15.34
N CYS A 307 13.63 -24.32 -14.09
CA CYS A 307 14.54 -24.53 -12.96
C CYS A 307 14.52 -25.98 -12.40
N GLY A 308 13.60 -26.81 -12.86
CA GLY A 308 13.42 -28.22 -12.51
C GLY A 308 12.46 -28.50 -11.34
N HIS A 309 11.82 -27.48 -10.75
CA HIS A 309 10.84 -27.69 -9.67
C HIS A 309 9.45 -28.05 -10.21
N LEU A 310 8.74 -28.89 -9.45
CA LEU A 310 7.45 -29.49 -9.78
C LEU A 310 6.33 -28.90 -8.92
N PHE A 311 5.18 -28.61 -9.53
CA PHE A 311 4.01 -28.07 -8.86
C PHE A 311 2.73 -28.55 -9.56
N HIS A 312 1.60 -28.62 -8.84
CA HIS A 312 0.30 -28.77 -9.50
C HIS A 312 0.05 -27.61 -10.46
N VAL A 313 -0.69 -27.88 -11.53
CA VAL A 313 -1.04 -26.87 -12.55
C VAL A 313 -1.76 -25.67 -11.94
N HIS A 314 -2.74 -25.93 -11.07
CA HIS A 314 -3.54 -24.89 -10.42
C HIS A 314 -2.70 -24.08 -9.41
N CYS A 315 -1.85 -24.73 -8.61
CA CYS A 315 -0.94 -24.05 -7.68
C CYS A 315 0.05 -23.14 -8.41
N LEU A 316 0.67 -23.66 -9.49
CA LEU A 316 1.61 -22.88 -10.29
C LEU A 316 0.91 -21.69 -10.97
N ARG A 317 -0.31 -21.88 -11.48
CA ARG A 317 -1.12 -20.81 -12.06
C ARG A 317 -1.40 -19.71 -11.03
N SER A 318 -1.87 -20.07 -9.84
CA SER A 318 -2.17 -19.09 -8.77
C SER A 318 -0.93 -18.38 -8.22
N TRP A 319 0.23 -19.04 -8.23
CA TRP A 319 1.48 -18.39 -7.87
C TRP A 319 1.94 -17.38 -8.95
N LEU A 320 1.89 -17.79 -10.23
CA LEU A 320 2.29 -16.96 -11.36
C LEU A 320 1.39 -15.74 -11.60
N GLU A 321 0.16 -15.77 -11.09
CA GLU A 321 -0.72 -14.59 -10.99
C GLU A 321 -0.09 -13.46 -10.16
N ARG A 322 0.67 -13.79 -9.12
CA ARG A 322 1.23 -12.83 -8.16
C ARG A 322 2.73 -12.58 -8.38
N GLN A 323 3.48 -13.63 -8.72
CA GLN A 323 4.94 -13.61 -8.82
C GLN A 323 5.43 -14.43 -10.01
N ASN A 324 6.32 -13.90 -10.85
CA ASN A 324 6.91 -14.64 -11.98
C ASN A 324 8.17 -15.41 -11.63
N THR A 325 8.29 -15.81 -10.37
CA THR A 325 9.44 -16.51 -9.83
C THR A 325 9.03 -17.91 -9.39
N CYS A 326 9.96 -18.86 -9.41
CA CYS A 326 9.71 -20.18 -8.84
C CYS A 326 9.50 -20.07 -7.32
N PRO A 327 8.45 -20.67 -6.74
CA PRO A 327 8.23 -20.63 -5.29
C PRO A 327 9.38 -21.24 -4.47
N THR A 328 10.09 -22.24 -5.02
CA THR A 328 11.19 -22.92 -4.32
C THR A 328 12.51 -22.16 -4.42
N CYS A 329 12.95 -21.83 -5.64
CA CYS A 329 14.28 -21.26 -5.88
C CYS A 329 14.28 -19.78 -6.27
N ARG A 330 13.10 -19.16 -6.38
CA ARG A 330 12.90 -17.77 -6.79
C ARG A 330 13.42 -17.40 -8.18
N ALA A 331 13.96 -18.34 -8.94
CA ALA A 331 14.38 -18.13 -10.33
C ALA A 331 13.22 -17.64 -11.20
N LEU A 332 13.49 -16.72 -12.13
CA LEU A 332 12.50 -16.26 -13.09
C LEU A 332 11.97 -17.42 -13.93
N VAL A 333 10.65 -17.54 -14.00
CA VAL A 333 9.97 -18.56 -14.79
C VAL A 333 10.10 -18.30 -16.30
N VAL A 334 10.36 -17.05 -16.67
CA VAL A 334 10.64 -16.60 -18.03
C VAL A 334 11.96 -15.84 -18.02
N PRO A 335 13.04 -16.38 -18.60
CA PRO A 335 14.24 -15.60 -18.88
C PRO A 335 13.87 -14.43 -19.81
N ALA A 336 14.32 -13.21 -19.50
CA ALA A 336 14.14 -12.08 -20.41
C ALA A 336 14.95 -12.37 -21.68
N GLU A 337 14.29 -12.36 -22.84
CA GLU A 337 14.86 -12.69 -24.14
C GLU A 337 16.01 -11.76 -24.58
N ASN A 338 16.31 -10.70 -23.80
CA ASN A 338 17.35 -9.70 -24.08
C ASN A 338 18.66 -9.85 -23.28
N ALA A 339 18.85 -10.91 -22.49
CA ALA A 339 20.11 -11.11 -21.76
C ALA A 339 21.13 -11.99 -22.50
N THR A 340 20.76 -12.58 -23.64
CA THR A 340 21.63 -13.49 -24.40
C THR A 340 22.48 -12.75 -25.45
N SER A 341 22.15 -11.50 -25.78
CA SER A 341 22.85 -10.73 -26.82
C SER A 341 24.12 -10.02 -26.34
N THR A 342 24.36 -9.93 -25.03
CA THR A 342 25.57 -9.31 -24.45
C THR A 342 26.60 -10.30 -23.91
N ALA A 343 26.26 -11.59 -23.79
CA ALA A 343 27.19 -12.63 -23.36
C ALA A 343 28.09 -13.15 -24.51
N SER A 344 27.62 -13.07 -25.75
CA SER A 344 28.39 -13.55 -26.93
C SER A 344 29.52 -12.59 -27.35
N ALA A 345 29.55 -11.36 -26.84
CA ALA A 345 30.64 -10.41 -27.10
C ALA A 345 31.82 -10.53 -26.11
N ALA A 346 31.65 -11.26 -25.00
CA ALA A 346 32.69 -11.42 -23.98
C ALA A 346 33.53 -12.71 -24.16
N HIS A 347 33.21 -13.56 -25.15
CA HIS A 347 33.92 -14.82 -25.39
C HIS A 347 34.88 -14.79 -26.61
N GLN A 348 35.21 -13.60 -27.13
CA GLN A 348 36.18 -13.43 -28.23
C GLN A 348 37.45 -12.66 -27.88
N VAL A 349 37.67 -12.26 -26.62
CA VAL A 349 38.85 -11.45 -26.23
C VAL A 349 39.90 -12.23 -25.42
N SER A 350 39.73 -13.54 -25.17
CA SER A 350 40.69 -14.32 -24.36
C SER A 350 41.32 -15.50 -25.10
N LEU A 351 41.64 -15.32 -26.40
CA LEU A 351 42.45 -16.28 -27.17
C LEU A 351 43.60 -15.56 -27.89
N GLN A 352 44.43 -14.84 -27.15
CA GLN A 352 45.76 -14.47 -27.65
C GLN A 352 46.76 -14.20 -26.53
N GLN A 353 47.17 -15.22 -25.78
CA GLN A 353 48.56 -15.31 -25.36
C GLN A 353 48.99 -16.72 -24.91
N GLN A 354 50.16 -17.11 -25.43
CA GLN A 354 51.03 -18.24 -25.06
C GLN A 354 50.76 -19.63 -25.67
N GLY A 355 51.46 -19.91 -26.78
CA GLY A 355 52.15 -21.19 -26.98
C GLY A 355 53.28 -21.33 -25.92
N THR A 356 53.85 -22.49 -25.62
CA THR A 356 54.31 -23.62 -26.44
C THR A 356 54.70 -24.77 -25.50
N GLY A 357 54.57 -26.04 -25.90
CA GLY A 357 55.24 -27.16 -25.22
C GLY A 357 54.51 -28.51 -25.32
N THR A 358 55.25 -29.55 -25.70
CA THR A 358 54.84 -30.84 -26.28
C THR A 358 54.60 -32.01 -25.30
N THR A 359 53.91 -33.03 -25.85
CA THR A 359 53.99 -34.51 -25.65
C THR A 359 53.14 -35.28 -24.62
N SER A 360 52.46 -36.29 -25.20
CA SER A 360 52.14 -37.65 -24.73
C SER A 360 50.85 -37.93 -23.94
N SER A 361 50.47 -39.21 -23.93
CA SER A 361 49.18 -39.79 -24.29
C SER A 361 48.34 -40.34 -23.14
N ASP A 362 47.13 -40.79 -23.52
CA ASP A 362 46.29 -41.85 -22.94
C ASP A 362 45.20 -41.54 -21.88
N GLY A 363 43.96 -41.75 -22.35
CA GLY A 363 42.84 -42.47 -21.73
C GLY A 363 42.41 -42.17 -20.28
N GLN A 364 41.19 -41.65 -20.09
CA GLN A 364 40.05 -42.45 -19.59
C GLN A 364 38.76 -41.63 -19.47
N SER A 365 37.69 -42.28 -19.92
CA SER A 365 36.29 -41.86 -19.93
C SER A 365 35.63 -42.10 -18.57
N SER A 366 35.34 -41.05 -17.81
CA SER A 366 34.33 -41.06 -16.73
C SER A 366 34.17 -39.68 -16.08
N SER A 367 33.51 -38.72 -16.73
CA SER A 367 33.23 -37.40 -16.12
C SER A 367 31.97 -36.67 -16.62
N VAL A 368 31.13 -37.30 -17.44
CA VAL A 368 30.02 -36.61 -18.11
C VAL A 368 28.82 -36.34 -17.17
N ALA A 369 28.62 -37.13 -16.11
CA ALA A 369 27.47 -36.97 -15.21
C ALA A 369 27.64 -35.85 -14.15
N ALA A 370 28.87 -35.58 -13.70
CA ALA A 370 29.14 -34.57 -12.67
C ALA A 370 29.06 -33.12 -13.20
N SER A 371 29.49 -32.89 -14.45
CA SER A 371 29.43 -31.58 -15.11
C SER A 371 28.00 -31.11 -15.39
N GLY A 372 27.05 -32.04 -15.56
CA GLY A 372 25.62 -31.71 -15.75
C GLY A 372 24.96 -31.13 -14.49
N ASN A 373 25.34 -31.61 -13.31
CA ASN A 373 24.79 -31.12 -12.04
C ASN A 373 25.43 -29.79 -11.60
N LEU A 374 26.73 -29.60 -11.88
CA LEU A 374 27.45 -28.36 -11.59
C LEU A 374 26.90 -27.18 -12.43
N SER A 375 26.69 -27.40 -13.73
CA SER A 375 26.11 -26.41 -14.64
C SER A 375 24.64 -26.06 -14.29
N ARG A 376 23.87 -27.03 -13.80
CA ARG A 376 22.49 -26.82 -13.33
C ARG A 376 22.45 -26.03 -12.01
N HIS A 377 23.42 -26.26 -11.12
CA HIS A 377 23.56 -25.50 -9.88
C HIS A 377 23.96 -24.05 -10.17
N GLU A 378 24.93 -23.82 -11.05
CA GLU A 378 25.34 -22.48 -11.48
C GLU A 378 24.21 -21.71 -12.18
N ALA A 379 23.44 -22.39 -13.03
CA ALA A 379 22.26 -21.79 -13.66
C ALA A 379 21.19 -21.38 -12.62
N ARG A 380 20.98 -22.20 -11.58
CA ARG A 380 20.06 -21.88 -10.47
C ARG A 380 20.56 -20.69 -9.65
N VAL A 381 21.85 -20.64 -9.33
CA VAL A 381 22.46 -19.52 -8.58
C VAL A 381 22.38 -18.22 -9.37
N ARG A 382 22.68 -18.25 -10.67
CA ARG A 382 22.62 -17.06 -11.55
C ARG A 382 21.18 -16.56 -11.75
N ALA A 383 20.20 -17.47 -11.82
CA ALA A 383 18.78 -17.13 -11.87
C ALA A 383 18.22 -16.62 -10.52
N ALA A 384 18.75 -17.10 -9.39
CA ALA A 384 18.40 -16.59 -8.07
C ALA A 384 18.96 -15.18 -7.85
N ALA A 385 20.19 -14.91 -8.29
CA ALA A 385 20.82 -13.60 -8.23
C ALA A 385 20.09 -12.55 -9.09
N SER A 386 19.64 -12.93 -10.29
CA SER A 386 18.85 -12.03 -11.16
C SER A 386 17.43 -11.78 -10.64
N ALA A 387 16.83 -12.75 -9.93
CA ALA A 387 15.54 -12.54 -9.27
C ALA A 387 15.65 -11.62 -8.03
N ALA A 388 16.76 -11.71 -7.28
CA ALA A 388 17.00 -10.86 -6.11
C ALA A 388 17.13 -9.37 -6.48
N SER A 389 17.74 -9.04 -7.62
CA SER A 389 17.90 -7.64 -8.06
C SER A 389 16.59 -6.99 -8.53
N ILE A 390 15.60 -7.78 -8.97
CA ILE A 390 14.26 -7.31 -9.35
C ILE A 390 13.38 -7.12 -8.11
N TYR A 391 13.58 -7.94 -7.06
CA TYR A 391 12.79 -7.87 -5.84
C TYR A 391 12.98 -6.54 -5.08
N GLY A 392 14.16 -5.91 -5.18
CA GLY A 392 14.40 -4.55 -4.68
C GLY A 392 13.55 -3.46 -5.35
N ARG A 393 12.77 -3.78 -6.40
CA ARG A 393 11.87 -2.85 -7.11
C ARG A 393 10.40 -3.29 -7.10
N SER A 394 10.01 -4.37 -6.42
CA SER A 394 8.62 -4.86 -6.42
C SER A 394 7.77 -4.24 -5.30
N PHE A 395 6.63 -3.63 -5.65
CA PHE A 395 5.84 -2.68 -4.85
C PHE A 395 4.72 -3.31 -3.98
N VAL A 396 4.71 -4.63 -3.77
CA VAL A 396 3.59 -5.31 -3.06
C VAL A 396 3.70 -5.20 -1.53
N TYR A 397 4.84 -4.78 -1.01
CA TYR A 397 5.00 -4.30 0.37
C TYR A 397 5.72 -2.96 0.32
N PRO A 398 5.13 -1.84 0.79
CA PRO A 398 5.93 -0.67 1.07
C PRO A 398 6.83 -1.04 2.24
N SER A 399 8.14 -1.02 2.04
CA SER A 399 9.04 -0.74 3.16
C SER A 399 8.58 0.57 3.79
N SER A 400 8.39 0.57 5.11
CA SER A 400 8.13 1.78 5.91
C SER A 400 9.00 2.94 5.43
N GLU A 401 8.39 4.11 5.26
CA GLU A 401 9.03 5.32 4.73
C GLU A 401 10.40 5.62 5.38
N ASN A 402 11.33 6.07 4.55
CA ASN A 402 12.51 6.86 4.92
C ASN A 402 13.29 6.38 6.15
N THR A 403 13.86 5.19 6.07
CA THR A 403 15.15 4.98 6.74
C THR A 403 16.21 4.89 5.65
N LEU A 404 17.07 5.91 5.58
CA LEU A 404 18.42 5.80 5.04
C LEU A 404 19.19 4.75 5.86
N VAL A 405 18.82 3.47 5.70
CA VAL A 405 19.64 2.35 6.15
C VAL A 405 20.61 2.11 5.03
N TRP A 406 21.84 2.59 5.25
CA TRP A 406 23.01 2.05 4.62
C TRP A 406 22.90 0.52 4.63
N SER A 407 22.82 -0.09 3.45
CA SER A 407 22.84 -1.54 3.31
C SER A 407 24.14 -2.06 3.91
N GLN A 408 24.04 -2.75 5.05
CA GLN A 408 25.14 -3.51 5.63
C GLN A 408 25.26 -4.83 4.84
N GLY A 409 25.72 -4.72 3.59
CA GLY A 409 26.21 -5.83 2.80
C GLY A 409 27.72 -5.81 2.87
N TYR A 410 28.30 -6.61 3.76
CA TYR A 410 29.70 -7.00 3.69
C TYR A 410 29.89 -7.83 2.40
N SER A 411 30.14 -7.15 1.28
CA SER A 411 31.09 -7.65 0.30
C SER A 411 32.46 -7.24 0.81
N SER A 412 33.23 -8.20 1.30
CA SER A 412 34.63 -8.01 1.65
C SER A 412 35.38 -7.45 0.45
N LEU A 413 35.60 -6.14 0.43
CA LEU A 413 36.68 -5.53 -0.34
C LEU A 413 37.99 -6.21 0.10
N PRO A 414 38.90 -6.55 -0.83
CA PRO A 414 40.21 -7.04 -0.46
C PRO A 414 40.87 -6.01 0.46
N GLN A 415 41.22 -6.41 1.67
CA GLN A 415 41.73 -5.52 2.72
C GLN A 415 42.94 -4.68 2.29
N ALA A 416 43.69 -5.16 1.29
CA ALA A 416 44.80 -4.46 0.65
C ALA A 416 44.39 -3.16 -0.08
N GLU A 417 43.18 -3.09 -0.64
CA GLU A 417 42.72 -1.95 -1.44
C GLU A 417 42.14 -0.83 -0.57
N LEU A 418 41.59 -1.18 0.59
CA LEU A 418 41.20 -0.22 1.62
C LEU A 418 42.44 0.41 2.29
N GLU A 419 43.50 -0.38 2.51
CA GLU A 419 44.77 0.13 3.06
C GLU A 419 45.55 1.00 2.06
N SER A 420 45.44 0.75 0.76
CA SER A 420 46.06 1.61 -0.25
C SER A 420 45.31 2.94 -0.38
N GLN A 421 43.97 2.92 -0.38
CA GLN A 421 43.17 4.14 -0.37
C GLN A 421 43.34 4.96 0.90
N LYS A 422 43.46 4.32 2.07
CA LYS A 422 43.72 5.01 3.33
C LYS A 422 45.07 5.73 3.32
N ARG A 423 46.14 5.05 2.85
CA ARG A 423 47.47 5.66 2.72
C ARG A 423 47.51 6.82 1.74
N TYR A 424 46.76 6.72 0.64
CA TYR A 424 46.64 7.81 -0.34
C TYR A 424 45.93 9.05 0.24
N LEU A 425 44.86 8.85 1.00
CA LEU A 425 44.14 9.93 1.67
C LEU A 425 44.97 10.57 2.79
N GLU A 426 45.71 9.77 3.56
CA GLU A 426 46.63 10.30 4.58
C GLU A 426 47.74 11.15 3.96
N SER A 427 48.32 10.75 2.81
CA SER A 427 49.31 11.58 2.12
C SER A 427 48.72 12.89 1.57
N GLN A 428 47.47 12.86 1.08
CA GLN A 428 46.78 14.07 0.59
C GLN A 428 46.50 15.06 1.72
N ILE A 429 46.11 14.56 2.90
CA ILE A 429 45.85 15.39 4.08
C ILE A 429 47.16 16.03 4.57
N GLU A 430 48.26 15.29 4.59
CA GLU A 430 49.54 15.80 5.04
C GLU A 430 50.09 16.90 4.11
N VAL A 431 49.92 16.73 2.79
CA VAL A 431 50.24 17.78 1.80
C VAL A 431 49.41 19.03 2.02
N LEU A 432 48.09 18.89 2.21
CA LEU A 432 47.19 20.01 2.46
C LEU A 432 47.51 20.73 3.79
N GLN A 433 47.87 19.99 4.84
CA GLN A 433 48.27 20.58 6.12
C GLN A 433 49.60 21.34 6.00
N ASN A 434 50.55 20.85 5.21
CA ASN A 434 51.79 21.58 4.95
C ASN A 434 51.56 22.84 4.12
N GLN A 435 50.66 22.80 3.12
CA GLN A 435 50.30 24.01 2.38
C GLN A 435 49.59 25.05 3.25
N LEU A 436 48.70 24.61 4.15
CA LEU A 436 48.07 25.49 5.14
C LEU A 436 49.07 26.07 6.14
N ARG A 437 50.10 25.32 6.52
CA ARG A 437 51.17 25.80 7.40
C ARG A 437 52.01 26.88 6.72
N LEU A 438 52.35 26.69 5.44
CA LEU A 438 53.06 27.69 4.62
C LEU A 438 52.25 28.98 4.42
N LEU A 439 50.92 28.89 4.35
CA LEU A 439 50.04 30.06 4.28
C LEU A 439 49.85 30.78 5.61
N LYS A 440 50.25 30.17 6.74
CA LYS A 440 50.08 30.72 8.09
C LYS A 440 51.38 31.28 8.68
N GLU A 441 52.52 31.14 8.00
CA GLU A 441 53.73 31.85 8.39
C GLU A 441 53.59 33.34 8.04
N PRO A 442 53.68 34.25 9.04
CA PRO A 442 53.58 35.68 8.77
C PRO A 442 54.79 36.15 7.98
N ALA A 443 54.55 36.82 6.84
CA ALA A 443 55.59 37.46 6.06
C ALA A 443 56.37 38.44 6.94
N THR A 444 57.64 38.12 7.21
CA THR A 444 58.60 39.06 7.82
C THR A 444 58.85 40.18 6.82
N THR A 445 58.17 41.31 7.02
CA THR A 445 58.50 42.57 6.34
C THR A 445 59.80 43.09 6.92
N VAL A 446 60.90 42.84 6.19
CA VAL A 446 62.13 43.62 6.33
C VAL A 446 61.84 44.98 5.72
N ASP A 447 61.74 46.01 6.56
CA ASP A 447 61.84 47.38 6.06
C ASP A 447 63.00 48.09 6.76
N MET A 448 63.86 48.63 5.91
CA MET A 448 65.10 49.29 6.30
C MET A 448 64.78 50.68 6.86
N LYS A 449 65.60 51.07 7.84
CA LYS A 449 66.01 52.46 8.14
C LYS A 449 65.25 53.20 9.26
N GLY A 450 65.71 52.94 10.48
CA GLY A 450 66.40 53.98 11.26
C GLY A 450 65.58 54.88 12.20
N LYS A 451 66.04 54.89 13.46
CA LYS A 451 65.86 55.87 14.56
C LYS A 451 64.67 55.71 15.52
N SER A 452 65.05 55.19 16.71
CA SER A 452 64.79 55.68 18.08
C SER A 452 64.00 56.99 18.21
N VAL A 453 63.05 57.11 19.13
CA VAL A 453 63.19 57.46 20.57
C VAL A 453 61.78 57.30 21.19
N ALA A 454 61.55 56.41 22.15
CA ALA A 454 61.49 56.63 23.61
C ALA A 454 60.61 57.82 24.07
N GLU A 455 59.37 57.54 24.48
CA GLU A 455 58.83 57.73 25.85
C GLU A 455 57.41 57.17 25.94
#